data_AF-M6GHT7-F1
#
_entry.id   AF-M6GHT7-F1
#
_cell.length_a   1.000
_cell.length_b   1.000
_cell.length_c   1.000
_cell.angle_alpha   90.00
_cell.angle_beta   90.00
_cell.angle_gamma   90.00
#
_symmetry.space_group_name_H-M   'P 1'
#
loop_
_entity.id
_entity.type
_entity.pdbx_description
1 polymer ?
#
loop_
_entity_poly.entity_id
_entity_poly.type
_entity_poly.pdbx_seq_one_letter_code
_entity_poly.pdbx_strand_id
1 'polypeptide(L)'
;MFQLILFPHLLFFQEKNSFLYDRLSHLNSFLYTKSNLNSEAPIVFIGDSQILSGIHPQELEIKIGRPIWFLPRPSEQPEGMLLRWKEYEQKIKIKPSLVVVNGSVFSIADMDVASAHRSLELNYDSFHFEIFTKTIFRNFYLKNISSGLYYLLGRIFPFLRLNASVSTTLKIIGEGDEFSYSEKKIENLLSGNPIEKWRFNLNRNRFLEIEYSKNKGYLDWGKELSYDGVCVPNKNSIPLPPNAEAALNKTRVSSLNAWRELFSYLKSQNVPILAISIPFRPDFEKKFRHLL
;
A
#
# COMPACT_ATOMS: atom_id res chain seq x y z
N MET A 1 -2.40 29.79 1.89
CA MET A 1 -3.61 29.52 1.09
C MET A 1 -3.30 28.75 -0.20
N PHE A 2 -2.39 29.25 -1.06
CA PHE A 2 -1.98 28.59 -2.30
C PHE A 2 -1.45 27.15 -2.11
N GLN A 3 -0.57 26.94 -1.12
CA GLN A 3 -0.04 25.61 -0.74
C GLN A 3 -1.09 24.62 -0.21
N LEU A 4 -2.19 25.11 0.35
CA LEU A 4 -3.21 24.25 0.97
C LEU A 4 -4.36 23.92 0.02
N ILE A 5 -4.70 24.83 -0.90
CA ILE A 5 -5.87 24.72 -1.78
C ILE A 5 -5.47 24.29 -3.19
N LEU A 6 -4.51 25.01 -3.81
CA LEU A 6 -4.13 24.80 -5.21
C LEU A 6 -3.06 23.73 -5.37
N PHE A 7 -2.09 23.71 -4.46
CA PHE A 7 -0.94 22.82 -4.58
C PHE A 7 -1.31 21.33 -4.60
N PRO A 8 -2.28 20.83 -3.79
CA PRO A 8 -2.78 19.44 -3.88
C PRO A 8 -3.33 19.05 -5.27
N HIS A 9 -3.83 20.03 -6.02
CA HIS A 9 -4.44 19.83 -7.35
C HIS A 9 -3.40 19.92 -8.48
N LEU A 10 -2.18 20.37 -8.16
CA LEU A 10 -1.03 20.42 -9.05
C LEU A 10 -0.02 19.29 -8.76
N LEU A 11 -0.37 18.35 -7.86
CA LEU A 11 0.47 17.20 -7.50
C LEU A 11 0.39 16.11 -8.57
N PHE A 12 1.41 16.06 -9.45
CA PHE A 12 1.55 14.96 -10.40
C PHE A 12 2.66 14.01 -9.94
N PHE A 13 2.24 12.95 -9.25
CA PHE A 13 3.11 11.86 -8.82
C PHE A 13 3.92 11.26 -9.97
N GLN A 14 5.22 11.06 -9.72
CA GLN A 14 6.16 10.41 -10.64
C GLN A 14 6.15 8.89 -10.53
N GLU A 15 5.67 8.34 -9.42
CA GLU A 15 5.60 6.91 -9.16
C GLU A 15 4.16 6.45 -8.99
N LYS A 16 3.81 5.33 -9.62
CA LYS A 16 2.48 4.70 -9.51
C LYS A 16 2.16 4.33 -8.06
N ASN A 17 3.12 3.79 -7.31
CA ASN A 17 2.92 3.36 -5.92
C ASN A 17 2.53 4.53 -5.04
N SER A 18 3.26 5.64 -5.13
CA SER A 18 3.02 6.86 -4.36
C SER A 18 1.64 7.47 -4.66
N PHE A 19 1.26 7.52 -5.95
CA PHE A 19 -0.08 7.94 -6.36
C PHE A 19 -1.16 7.04 -5.76
N LEU A 20 -1.00 5.73 -5.93
CA LEU A 20 -1.98 4.75 -5.47
C LEU A 20 -2.09 4.76 -3.95
N TYR A 21 -0.99 4.87 -3.22
CA TYR A 21 -1.00 4.90 -1.76
C TYR A 21 -1.78 6.12 -1.23
N ASP A 22 -1.56 7.29 -1.83
CA ASP A 22 -2.34 8.50 -1.51
C ASP A 22 -3.83 8.31 -1.83
N ARG A 23 -4.17 7.81 -3.03
CA ARG A 23 -5.57 7.61 -3.43
C ARG A 23 -6.30 6.53 -2.63
N LEU A 24 -5.64 5.41 -2.38
CA LEU A 24 -6.16 4.29 -1.61
C LEU A 24 -6.31 4.64 -0.13
N SER A 25 -5.54 5.60 0.40
CA SER A 25 -5.71 6.08 1.78
C SER A 25 -7.10 6.66 2.03
N HIS A 26 -7.72 7.24 1.01
CA HIS A 26 -9.06 7.80 1.10
C HIS A 26 -10.10 6.67 1.09
N LEU A 27 -10.65 6.35 2.27
CA LEU A 27 -11.81 5.45 2.44
C LEU A 27 -13.06 6.06 1.79
N ASN A 28 -13.16 5.94 0.48
CA ASN A 28 -14.24 6.49 -0.32
C ASN A 28 -15.10 5.38 -0.96
N SER A 29 -16.19 5.77 -1.61
CA SER A 29 -17.13 4.85 -2.26
C SER A 29 -16.56 4.09 -3.46
N PHE A 30 -15.37 4.46 -3.93
CA PHE A 30 -14.68 3.70 -4.99
C PHE A 30 -14.16 2.37 -4.43
N LEU A 31 -13.84 2.28 -3.14
CA LEU A 31 -13.40 1.03 -2.51
C LEU A 31 -14.54 0.11 -2.08
N TYR A 32 -15.79 0.52 -2.30
CA TYR A 32 -16.96 -0.21 -1.86
C TYR A 32 -17.77 -0.74 -3.04
N THR A 33 -18.06 -2.03 -3.01
CA THR A 33 -19.04 -2.66 -3.88
C THR A 33 -20.40 -2.73 -3.17
N LYS A 34 -21.49 -2.55 -3.92
CA LYS A 34 -22.85 -2.72 -3.41
C LYS A 34 -23.36 -4.06 -3.89
N SER A 35 -23.85 -4.90 -2.98
CA SER A 35 -24.59 -6.11 -3.34
C SER A 35 -26.09 -5.81 -3.42
N ASN A 36 -26.70 -6.26 -4.52
CA ASN A 36 -28.14 -6.25 -4.70
C ASN A 36 -28.81 -7.53 -4.17
N LEU A 37 -28.01 -8.57 -3.91
CA LEU A 37 -28.50 -9.91 -3.61
C LEU A 37 -28.81 -10.11 -2.14
N ASN A 38 -28.16 -9.37 -1.22
CA ASN A 38 -28.39 -9.44 0.22
C ASN A 38 -27.91 -8.15 0.93
N SER A 39 -28.71 -7.60 1.85
CA SER A 39 -28.34 -6.45 2.69
C SER A 39 -27.43 -6.83 3.86
N GLU A 40 -26.51 -7.78 3.64
CA GLU A 40 -25.69 -8.37 4.70
C GLU A 40 -24.43 -7.55 4.98
N ALA A 41 -23.89 -7.71 6.19
CA ALA A 41 -22.67 -7.03 6.62
C ALA A 41 -21.50 -7.29 5.65
N PRO A 42 -20.69 -6.26 5.33
CA PRO A 42 -19.69 -6.34 4.28
C PRO A 42 -18.55 -7.30 4.64
N ILE A 43 -17.83 -7.76 3.61
CA ILE A 43 -16.51 -8.39 3.76
C ILE A 43 -15.45 -7.31 3.57
N VAL A 44 -14.45 -7.27 4.46
CA VAL A 44 -13.35 -6.31 4.38
C VAL A 44 -12.08 -7.04 3.95
N PHE A 45 -11.46 -6.58 2.87
CA PHE A 45 -10.16 -7.08 2.41
C PHE A 45 -9.07 -6.10 2.84
N ILE A 46 -8.03 -6.60 3.49
CA ILE A 46 -6.84 -5.84 3.86
C ILE A 46 -5.63 -6.63 3.39
N GLY A 47 -4.66 -5.97 2.76
CA GLY A 47 -3.50 -6.69 2.23
C GLY A 47 -2.63 -5.81 1.36
N ASP A 48 -1.70 -6.46 0.68
CA ASP A 48 -0.72 -5.79 -0.16
C ASP A 48 -1.11 -5.82 -1.66
N SER A 49 -0.11 -5.57 -2.53
CA SER A 49 -0.28 -5.61 -3.98
C SER A 49 -0.75 -6.96 -4.53
N GLN A 50 -0.53 -8.09 -3.83
CA GLN A 50 -0.99 -9.40 -4.31
C GLN A 50 -2.52 -9.49 -4.30
N ILE A 51 -3.17 -8.95 -3.27
CA ILE A 51 -4.64 -8.83 -3.25
C ILE A 51 -5.08 -7.76 -4.24
N LEU A 52 -4.44 -6.58 -4.21
CA LEU A 52 -4.79 -5.43 -5.05
C LEU A 52 -4.85 -5.76 -6.54
N SER A 53 -3.92 -6.60 -7.02
CA SER A 53 -3.80 -7.00 -8.43
C SER A 53 -4.34 -8.40 -8.74
N GLY A 54 -4.67 -9.18 -7.72
CA GLY A 54 -5.11 -10.57 -7.88
C GLY A 54 -6.62 -10.77 -7.74
N ILE A 55 -7.34 -9.84 -7.11
CA ILE A 55 -8.78 -10.00 -6.81
C ILE A 55 -9.57 -8.84 -7.39
N HIS A 56 -10.47 -9.14 -8.33
CA HIS A 56 -11.42 -8.16 -8.84
C HIS A 56 -12.65 -8.08 -7.92
N PRO A 57 -12.85 -7.00 -7.15
CA PRO A 57 -13.86 -6.94 -6.11
C PRO A 57 -15.28 -6.96 -6.65
N GLN A 58 -15.53 -6.45 -7.87
CA GLN A 58 -16.87 -6.52 -8.49
C GLN A 58 -17.23 -7.95 -8.87
N GLU A 59 -16.32 -8.66 -9.55
CA GLU A 59 -16.55 -10.06 -9.91
C GLU A 59 -16.71 -10.95 -8.67
N LEU A 60 -15.91 -10.68 -7.64
CA LEU A 60 -15.99 -11.42 -6.39
C LEU A 60 -17.31 -11.13 -5.66
N GLU A 61 -17.72 -9.86 -5.57
CA GLU A 61 -18.99 -9.43 -4.96
C GLU A 61 -20.16 -10.19 -5.56
N ILE A 62 -20.25 -10.26 -6.90
CA ILE A 62 -21.33 -10.97 -7.61
C ILE A 62 -21.36 -12.45 -7.23
N LYS A 63 -20.19 -13.09 -7.08
CA LYS A 63 -20.09 -14.51 -6.72
C LYS A 63 -20.48 -14.79 -5.27
N ILE A 64 -20.12 -13.91 -4.34
CA ILE A 64 -20.39 -14.09 -2.91
C ILE A 64 -21.75 -13.52 -2.49
N GLY A 65 -22.34 -12.64 -3.30
CA GLY A 65 -23.60 -11.96 -3.02
C GLY A 65 -23.56 -10.97 -1.86
N ARG A 66 -22.38 -10.44 -1.49
CA ARG A 66 -22.17 -9.59 -0.31
C ARG A 66 -21.33 -8.37 -0.61
N PRO A 67 -21.63 -7.19 -0.03
CA PRO A 67 -20.82 -6.00 -0.24
C PRO A 67 -19.37 -6.19 0.21
N ILE A 68 -18.43 -5.55 -0.49
CA ILE A 68 -16.99 -5.65 -0.22
C ILE A 68 -16.42 -4.26 0.02
N TRP A 69 -15.68 -4.10 1.11
CA TRP A 69 -14.71 -3.03 1.30
C TRP A 69 -13.33 -3.54 0.89
N PHE A 70 -12.84 -3.05 -0.24
CA PHE A 70 -11.56 -3.48 -0.81
C PHE A 70 -10.46 -2.52 -0.39
N LEU A 71 -9.72 -2.84 0.67
CA LEU A 71 -8.73 -1.95 1.28
C LEU A 71 -7.25 -2.39 1.15
N PRO A 72 -6.83 -3.22 0.18
CA PRO A 72 -5.40 -3.50 0.01
C PRO A 72 -4.63 -2.28 -0.53
N ARG A 73 -3.34 -2.21 -0.26
CA ARG A 73 -2.45 -1.13 -0.73
C ARG A 73 -1.09 -1.64 -1.20
N PRO A 74 -0.35 -0.89 -2.03
CA PRO A 74 1.00 -1.27 -2.43
C PRO A 74 1.92 -1.50 -1.23
N SER A 75 2.66 -2.61 -1.26
CA SER A 75 3.66 -2.98 -0.25
C SER A 75 3.14 -3.12 1.19
N GLU A 76 1.82 -3.15 1.40
CA GLU A 76 1.20 -3.10 2.73
C GLU A 76 1.77 -4.16 3.69
N GLN A 77 2.18 -3.72 4.89
CA GLN A 77 2.69 -4.59 5.95
C GLN A 77 1.70 -4.69 7.12
N PRO A 78 1.85 -5.69 8.02
CA PRO A 78 0.89 -5.92 9.11
C PRO A 78 0.66 -4.71 10.02
N GLU A 79 1.68 -3.87 10.24
CA GLU A 79 1.51 -2.59 10.94
C GLU A 79 0.57 -1.64 10.21
N GLY A 80 0.71 -1.52 8.89
CA GLY A 80 -0.19 -0.75 8.05
C GLY A 80 -1.59 -1.34 8.04
N MET A 81 -1.72 -2.67 7.92
CA MET A 81 -3.00 -3.36 7.95
C MET A 81 -3.76 -3.09 9.25
N LEU A 82 -3.06 -3.05 10.37
CA LEU A 82 -3.63 -2.69 11.68
C LEU A 82 -4.04 -1.21 11.77
N LEU A 83 -3.24 -0.28 11.21
CA LEU A 83 -3.65 1.13 11.10
C LEU A 83 -4.89 1.28 10.22
N ARG A 84 -4.89 0.60 9.08
CA ARG A 84 -5.98 0.61 8.10
C ARG A 84 -7.27 0.06 8.70
N TRP A 85 -7.18 -1.01 9.49
CA TRP A 85 -8.32 -1.52 10.25
C TRP A 85 -8.86 -0.48 11.24
N LYS A 86 -7.99 0.19 11.99
CA LYS A 86 -8.39 1.25 12.94
C LYS A 86 -9.10 2.41 12.23
N GLU A 87 -8.61 2.81 11.06
CA GLU A 87 -9.29 3.82 10.26
C GLU A 87 -10.67 3.37 9.80
N TYR A 88 -10.79 2.13 9.29
CA TYR A 88 -12.05 1.56 8.85
C TYR A 88 -13.07 1.59 9.99
N GLU A 89 -12.66 1.14 11.18
CA GLU A 89 -13.51 1.15 12.36
C GLU A 89 -13.94 2.57 12.76
N GLN A 90 -13.01 3.52 12.78
CA GLN A 90 -13.30 4.90 13.16
C GLN A 90 -14.24 5.60 12.17
N LYS A 91 -14.03 5.40 10.86
CA LYS A 91 -14.72 6.15 9.80
C LYS A 91 -15.97 5.45 9.29
N ILE A 92 -15.91 4.14 9.01
CA ILE A 92 -17.02 3.39 8.42
C ILE A 92 -17.99 2.91 9.49
N LYS A 93 -17.49 2.50 10.67
CA LYS A 93 -18.31 2.09 11.83
C LYS A 93 -19.32 0.95 11.54
N ILE A 94 -19.05 0.13 10.53
CA ILE A 94 -19.87 -1.05 10.20
C ILE A 94 -19.08 -2.29 10.57
N LYS A 95 -19.65 -3.14 11.44
CA LYS A 95 -19.05 -4.44 11.77
C LYS A 95 -19.10 -5.35 10.55
N PRO A 96 -17.97 -5.86 10.05
CA PRO A 96 -17.95 -6.74 8.88
C PRO A 96 -18.37 -8.16 9.27
N SER A 97 -18.82 -8.92 8.27
CA SER A 97 -19.11 -10.35 8.42
C SER A 97 -17.84 -11.21 8.37
N LEU A 98 -16.80 -10.73 7.70
CA LEU A 98 -15.51 -11.39 7.55
C LEU A 98 -14.44 -10.33 7.27
N VAL A 99 -13.24 -10.53 7.83
CA VAL A 99 -12.03 -9.81 7.42
C VAL A 99 -11.10 -10.79 6.72
N VAL A 100 -10.76 -10.49 5.46
CA VAL A 100 -9.79 -11.25 4.68
C VAL A 100 -8.46 -10.50 4.72
N VAL A 101 -7.39 -11.20 5.09
CA VAL A 101 -6.05 -10.61 5.20
C VAL A 101 -5.03 -11.36 4.35
N ASN A 102 -4.08 -10.65 3.72
CA ASN A 102 -2.91 -11.31 3.14
C ASN A 102 -1.91 -11.69 4.25
N GLY A 103 -1.82 -12.98 4.56
CA GLY A 103 -0.93 -13.58 5.53
C GLY A 103 0.35 -14.16 4.92
N SER A 104 1.01 -13.41 4.04
CA SER A 104 2.26 -13.83 3.40
C SER A 104 3.42 -13.97 4.41
N VAL A 105 4.30 -14.95 4.23
CA VAL A 105 5.53 -15.12 5.03
C VAL A 105 6.49 -13.93 4.90
N PHE A 106 6.40 -13.17 3.81
CA PHE A 106 7.16 -11.93 3.65
C PHE A 106 6.67 -10.81 4.56
N SER A 107 5.39 -10.84 4.94
CA SER A 107 4.80 -9.83 5.82
C SER A 107 5.41 -9.86 7.23
N ILE A 108 5.97 -11.00 7.63
CA ILE A 108 6.64 -11.21 8.92
C ILE A 108 8.16 -11.07 8.85
N ALA A 109 8.75 -11.02 7.66
CA ALA A 109 10.19 -10.94 7.47
C ALA A 109 10.71 -9.49 7.57
N ASP A 110 11.98 -9.33 7.97
CA ASP A 110 12.69 -8.04 8.03
C ASP A 110 13.38 -7.76 6.69
N MET A 111 12.58 -7.35 5.69
CA MET A 111 13.00 -7.20 4.28
C MET A 111 12.77 -5.77 3.75
N ASP A 112 13.34 -5.47 2.58
CA ASP A 112 13.22 -4.17 1.89
C ASP A 112 11.76 -3.73 1.69
N VAL A 113 10.82 -4.66 1.54
CA VAL A 113 9.37 -4.37 1.41
C VAL A 113 8.82 -3.69 2.67
N ALA A 114 9.37 -3.99 3.85
CA ALA A 114 8.97 -3.31 5.09
C ALA A 114 9.48 -1.87 5.15
N SER A 115 10.69 -1.62 4.63
CA SER A 115 11.26 -0.28 4.45
C SER A 115 10.46 0.53 3.44
N ALA A 116 10.07 -0.09 2.33
CA ALA A 116 9.20 0.48 1.31
C ALA A 116 7.84 0.93 1.85
N HIS A 117 7.14 0.02 2.52
CA HIS A 117 5.88 0.30 3.20
C HIS A 117 6.00 1.47 4.17
N ARG A 118 7.03 1.46 5.00
CA ARG A 118 7.28 2.53 5.97
C ARG A 118 7.45 3.88 5.27
N SER A 119 8.19 3.92 4.17
CA SER A 119 8.34 5.15 3.38
C SER A 119 7.00 5.58 2.80
N LEU A 120 6.25 4.67 2.19
CA LEU A 120 4.96 4.98 1.59
C LEU A 120 3.95 5.50 2.62
N GLU A 121 3.86 4.88 3.79
CA GLU A 121 2.96 5.30 4.88
C GLU A 121 3.30 6.72 5.37
N LEU A 122 4.57 6.95 5.70
CA LEU A 122 5.02 8.23 6.25
C LEU A 122 4.86 9.37 5.23
N ASN A 123 5.13 9.07 3.96
CA ASN A 123 5.07 10.06 2.89
C ASN A 123 3.67 10.25 2.33
N TYR A 124 2.83 9.23 2.22
CA TYR A 124 1.65 9.28 1.34
C TYR A 124 0.32 8.96 1.99
N ASP A 125 0.28 8.38 3.19
CA ASP A 125 -1.00 8.00 3.79
C ASP A 125 -1.81 9.19 4.34
N SER A 126 -2.95 8.93 4.98
CA SER A 126 -3.59 9.84 5.94
C SER A 126 -2.76 10.01 7.23
N PHE A 127 -3.07 11.03 8.04
CA PHE A 127 -2.37 11.24 9.31
C PHE A 127 -2.92 10.33 10.41
N HIS A 128 -2.06 9.45 10.92
CA HIS A 128 -2.30 8.61 12.10
C HIS A 128 -1.55 9.13 13.30
N PHE A 129 -2.28 9.58 14.33
CA PHE A 129 -1.70 10.03 15.58
C PHE A 129 -1.10 8.87 16.40
N GLU A 130 -1.61 7.66 16.19
CA GLU A 130 -1.18 6.42 16.80
C GLU A 130 0.29 6.10 16.53
N ILE A 131 0.85 6.61 15.43
CA ILE A 131 2.28 6.46 15.10
C ILE A 131 3.18 7.10 16.17
N PHE A 132 2.74 8.18 16.82
CA PHE A 132 3.48 8.82 17.90
C PHE A 132 3.19 8.20 19.27
N THR A 133 1.95 7.78 19.51
CA THR A 133 1.47 7.40 20.85
C THR A 133 1.62 5.92 21.15
N LYS A 134 1.50 5.04 20.15
CA LYS A 134 1.59 3.58 20.36
C LYS A 134 3.00 3.08 20.06
N THR A 135 3.59 2.40 21.04
CA THR A 135 4.96 1.86 20.96
C THR A 135 5.17 0.97 19.73
N ILE A 136 4.18 0.15 19.37
CA ILE A 136 4.26 -0.76 18.22
C ILE A 136 4.52 0.00 16.91
N PHE A 137 3.78 1.08 16.68
CA PHE A 137 3.90 1.89 15.47
C PHE A 137 5.12 2.81 15.53
N ARG A 138 5.39 3.41 16.70
CA ARG A 138 6.56 4.25 16.89
C ARG A 138 7.85 3.49 16.59
N ASN A 139 8.01 2.27 17.10
CA ASN A 139 9.22 1.50 16.90
C ASN A 139 9.43 1.09 15.44
N PHE A 140 8.35 0.88 14.69
CA PHE A 140 8.42 0.51 13.29
C PHE A 140 8.62 1.74 12.38
N TYR A 141 7.77 2.76 12.51
CA TYR A 141 7.77 3.93 11.62
C TYR A 141 8.78 5.01 12.04
N LEU A 142 8.91 5.28 13.34
CA LEU A 142 9.72 6.38 13.88
C LEU A 142 11.03 5.87 14.47
N LYS A 143 11.90 5.30 13.63
CA LYS A 143 13.22 4.80 14.03
C LYS A 143 14.11 5.87 14.69
N ASN A 144 13.86 7.16 14.41
CA ASN A 144 14.56 8.29 15.00
C ASN A 144 13.67 9.55 15.02
N ILE A 145 14.10 10.59 15.76
CA ILE A 145 13.40 11.88 15.88
C ILE A 145 13.19 12.54 14.51
N SER A 146 14.18 12.41 13.62
CA SER A 146 14.13 12.96 12.27
C SER A 146 12.93 12.42 11.47
N SER A 147 12.66 11.12 11.57
CA SER A 147 11.50 10.48 10.93
C SER A 147 10.17 11.04 11.47
N GLY A 148 10.10 11.36 12.76
CA GLY A 148 8.90 11.96 13.38
C GLY A 148 8.67 13.40 12.93
N LEU A 149 9.73 14.21 12.90
CA LEU A 149 9.67 15.58 12.39
C LEU A 149 9.28 15.59 10.91
N TYR A 150 9.84 14.68 10.12
CA TYR A 150 9.50 14.52 8.71
C TYR A 150 8.02 14.21 8.52
N TYR A 151 7.52 13.23 9.27
CA TYR A 151 6.13 12.80 9.17
C TYR A 151 5.17 13.97 9.42
N LEU A 152 5.48 14.84 10.40
CA LEU A 152 4.72 16.07 10.66
C LEU A 152 4.88 17.11 9.56
N LEU A 153 6.11 17.42 9.18
CA LEU A 153 6.41 18.47 8.18
C LEU A 153 5.85 18.11 6.81
N GLY A 154 5.91 16.84 6.39
CA GLY A 154 5.33 16.35 5.14
C GLY A 154 3.83 16.56 5.05
N ARG A 155 3.11 16.68 6.18
CA ARG A 155 1.65 16.96 6.19
C ARG A 155 1.35 18.44 6.03
N ILE A 156 2.23 19.31 6.54
CA ILE A 156 2.14 20.77 6.41
C ILE A 156 2.61 21.21 5.01
N PHE A 157 3.61 20.51 4.46
CA PHE A 157 4.29 20.85 3.21
C PHE A 157 4.20 19.69 2.20
N PRO A 158 3.10 19.58 1.44
CA PRO A 158 2.88 18.47 0.51
C PRO A 158 3.95 18.32 -0.58
N PHE A 159 4.70 19.37 -0.89
CA PHE A 159 5.79 19.31 -1.88
C PHE A 159 6.94 18.40 -1.45
N LEU A 160 7.15 18.20 -0.14
CA LEU A 160 8.14 17.26 0.39
C LEU A 160 7.80 15.81 0.02
N ARG A 161 6.51 15.52 -0.19
CA ARG A 161 6.00 14.20 -0.59
C ARG A 161 6.17 13.94 -2.10
N LEU A 162 6.28 14.98 -2.92
CA LEU A 162 6.21 14.87 -4.39
C LEU A 162 7.42 14.26 -5.06
N ASN A 163 8.58 14.39 -4.44
CA ASN A 163 9.83 14.02 -5.07
C ASN A 163 10.65 13.24 -4.07
N ALA A 164 10.62 11.93 -4.26
CA ALA A 164 11.53 10.98 -3.66
C ALA A 164 12.97 11.52 -3.57
N SER A 165 13.44 12.21 -4.60
CA SER A 165 14.78 12.78 -4.67
C SER A 165 14.96 14.08 -3.88
N VAL A 166 13.90 14.89 -3.68
CA VAL A 166 13.95 16.02 -2.73
C VAL A 166 13.92 15.50 -1.30
N SER A 167 13.13 14.46 -1.05
CA SER A 167 13.04 13.79 0.24
C SER A 167 14.36 13.11 0.65
N THR A 168 15.04 12.44 -0.29
CA THR A 168 16.37 11.86 -0.08
C THR A 168 17.48 12.92 -0.02
N THR A 169 17.43 13.98 -0.85
CA THR A 169 18.44 15.07 -0.83
C THR A 169 18.41 15.87 0.46
N LEU A 170 17.23 16.05 1.08
CA LEU A 170 17.13 16.64 2.40
C LEU A 170 17.69 15.74 3.51
N LYS A 171 18.17 14.51 3.20
CA LYS A 171 18.79 13.55 4.14
C LYS A 171 17.95 13.20 5.37
N ILE A 172 16.63 13.32 5.26
CA ILE A 172 15.75 13.01 6.39
C ILE A 172 15.33 11.53 6.37
N ILE A 173 15.44 10.86 5.22
CA ILE A 173 15.18 9.43 5.05
C ILE A 173 16.51 8.73 4.72
N GLY A 174 16.83 7.65 5.44
CA GLY A 174 18.06 6.90 5.25
C GLY A 174 18.12 6.24 3.88
N GLU A 175 19.31 6.23 3.27
CA GLU A 175 19.59 5.48 2.04
C GLU A 175 19.32 3.99 2.28
N GLY A 176 18.31 3.44 1.60
CA GLY A 176 17.91 2.03 1.72
C GLY A 176 16.40 1.80 1.56
N ASP A 177 15.58 2.84 1.76
CA ASP A 177 14.15 2.79 1.48
C ASP A 177 13.91 2.91 -0.04
N GLU A 178 12.84 2.31 -0.58
CA GLU A 178 12.50 2.07 -2.02
C GLU A 178 12.62 3.23 -3.03
N PHE A 179 13.08 4.40 -2.60
CA PHE A 179 13.68 5.43 -3.46
C PHE A 179 14.90 4.94 -4.25
N SER A 180 15.31 3.68 -4.11
CA SER A 180 16.19 3.00 -5.05
C SER A 180 15.70 3.01 -6.51
N TYR A 181 14.37 3.12 -6.74
CA TYR A 181 13.81 3.29 -8.09
C TYR A 181 13.48 4.74 -8.49
N SER A 182 13.53 5.67 -7.54
CA SER A 182 13.44 7.09 -7.85
C SER A 182 14.73 7.55 -8.52
N GLU A 183 14.62 8.44 -9.51
CA GLU A 183 15.77 9.02 -10.18
C GLU A 183 16.60 9.85 -9.17
N LYS A 184 17.63 9.21 -8.59
CA LYS A 184 18.46 9.79 -7.53
C LYS A 184 19.24 11.01 -8.00
N LYS A 185 19.44 11.16 -9.31
CA LYS A 185 20.10 12.33 -9.87
C LYS A 185 19.08 13.44 -10.08
N ILE A 186 19.12 14.46 -9.22
CA ILE A 186 18.35 15.71 -9.41
C ILE A 186 18.55 16.26 -10.83
N GLU A 187 19.75 16.14 -11.39
CA GLU A 187 20.03 16.54 -12.77
C GLU A 187 19.14 15.85 -13.81
N ASN A 188 18.87 14.55 -13.65
CA ASN A 188 17.98 13.80 -14.55
C ASN A 188 16.50 14.12 -14.32
N LEU A 189 16.14 14.50 -13.09
CA LEU A 189 14.81 15.00 -12.78
C LEU A 189 14.56 16.38 -13.39
N LEU A 190 15.58 17.25 -13.36
CA LEU A 190 15.55 18.61 -13.88
C LEU A 190 15.88 18.70 -15.38
N SER A 191 16.48 17.66 -15.96
CA SER A 191 16.81 17.62 -17.39
C SER A 191 15.57 17.39 -18.26
N GLY A 192 15.57 17.91 -19.48
CA GLY A 192 14.44 17.82 -20.40
C GLY A 192 13.35 18.87 -20.15
N ASN A 193 12.24 18.77 -20.89
CA ASN A 193 11.17 19.76 -20.84
C ASN A 193 10.24 19.51 -19.62
N PRO A 194 10.23 20.39 -18.60
CA PRO A 194 9.41 20.21 -17.40
C PRO A 194 7.92 20.19 -17.70
N ILE A 195 7.46 20.91 -18.73
CA ILE A 195 6.05 20.96 -19.13
C ILE A 195 5.60 19.61 -19.70
N GLU A 196 6.45 18.96 -20.50
CA GLU A 196 6.16 17.62 -21.05
C GLU A 196 6.11 16.56 -19.96
N LYS A 197 7.09 16.56 -19.04
CA LYS A 197 7.09 15.67 -17.87
C LYS A 197 5.83 15.85 -17.03
N TRP A 198 5.41 17.09 -16.79
CA TRP A 198 4.18 17.38 -16.05
C TRP A 198 2.93 16.88 -16.77
N ARG A 199 2.82 17.12 -18.08
CA ARG A 199 1.70 16.62 -18.89
C ARG A 199 1.65 15.09 -18.88
N PHE A 200 2.79 14.42 -19.00
CA PHE A 200 2.88 12.96 -18.93
C PHE A 200 2.39 12.42 -17.59
N ASN A 201 2.91 12.95 -16.47
CA ASN A 201 2.49 12.51 -15.13
C ASN A 201 1.01 12.81 -14.87
N LEU A 202 0.50 13.97 -15.29
CA LEU A 202 -0.91 14.32 -15.20
C LEU A 202 -1.79 13.29 -15.94
N ASN A 203 -1.43 12.96 -17.18
CA ASN A 203 -2.19 12.00 -17.99
C ASN A 203 -2.16 10.60 -17.38
N ARG A 204 -0.99 10.14 -16.91
CA ARG A 204 -0.85 8.84 -16.25
C ARG A 204 -1.66 8.76 -14.96
N ASN A 205 -1.62 9.80 -14.13
CA ASN A 205 -2.38 9.84 -12.88
C ASN A 205 -3.90 9.88 -13.14
N ARG A 206 -4.35 10.62 -14.17
CA ARG A 206 -5.76 10.59 -14.61
C ARG A 206 -6.18 9.20 -15.05
N PHE A 207 -5.35 8.51 -15.82
CA PHE A 207 -5.61 7.13 -16.23
C PHE A 207 -5.73 6.20 -15.00
N LEU A 208 -4.79 6.27 -14.06
CA LEU A 208 -4.82 5.47 -12.83
C LEU A 208 -6.07 5.77 -11.98
N GLU A 209 -6.46 7.04 -11.85
CA GLU A 209 -7.68 7.44 -11.14
C GLU A 209 -8.92 6.79 -11.74
N ILE A 210 -9.03 6.80 -13.07
CA ILE A 210 -10.15 6.22 -13.81
C ILE A 210 -10.19 4.70 -13.61
N GLU A 211 -9.06 4.01 -13.81
CA GLU A 211 -8.98 2.55 -13.66
C GLU A 211 -9.31 2.08 -12.25
N TYR A 212 -8.69 2.72 -11.26
CA TYR A 212 -8.94 2.43 -9.85
C TYR A 212 -10.42 2.62 -9.48
N SER A 213 -11.02 3.73 -9.92
CA SER A 213 -12.42 4.05 -9.61
C SER A 213 -13.40 3.10 -10.30
N LYS A 214 -13.12 2.78 -11.57
CA LYS A 214 -13.92 1.86 -12.39
C LYS A 214 -13.91 0.45 -11.81
N ASN A 215 -12.73 -0.03 -11.41
CA ASN A 215 -12.51 -1.40 -10.95
C ASN A 215 -12.62 -1.57 -9.43
N LYS A 216 -13.19 -0.58 -8.75
CA LYS A 216 -13.49 -0.61 -7.31
C LYS A 216 -12.28 -0.89 -6.41
N GLY A 217 -11.15 -0.35 -6.80
CA GLY A 217 -9.90 -0.51 -6.08
C GLY A 217 -8.91 -1.47 -6.71
N TYR A 218 -9.37 -2.37 -7.57
CA TYR A 218 -8.49 -3.28 -8.30
C TYR A 218 -7.60 -2.52 -9.30
N LEU A 219 -6.33 -2.90 -9.34
CA LEU A 219 -5.35 -2.42 -10.32
C LEU A 219 -4.37 -3.52 -10.69
N ASP A 220 -4.23 -3.75 -12.00
CA ASP A 220 -3.18 -4.62 -12.52
C ASP A 220 -1.79 -3.96 -12.34
N TRP A 221 -0.85 -4.72 -11.80
CA TRP A 221 0.50 -4.21 -11.51
C TRP A 221 1.34 -4.19 -12.78
N GLY A 222 2.08 -3.09 -13.00
CA GLY A 222 2.95 -2.97 -14.18
C GLY A 222 2.25 -2.76 -15.53
N LYS A 223 0.91 -2.79 -15.62
CA LYS A 223 0.18 -2.36 -16.83
C LYS A 223 -0.05 -0.84 -16.86
N GLU A 224 0.19 -0.26 -18.03
CA GLU A 224 -0.13 1.14 -18.39
C GLU A 224 -1.42 1.25 -19.23
N LEU A 225 -2.05 0.11 -19.53
CA LEU A 225 -3.30 0.00 -20.28
C LEU A 225 -4.39 -0.57 -19.38
N SER A 226 -5.65 -0.30 -19.75
CA SER A 226 -6.81 -0.85 -19.04
C SER A 226 -6.76 -2.38 -19.00
N TYR A 227 -7.20 -2.95 -17.89
CA TYR A 227 -7.27 -4.40 -17.76
C TYR A 227 -8.22 -5.00 -18.81
N ASP A 228 -7.70 -5.96 -19.56
CA ASP A 228 -8.35 -6.62 -20.69
C ASP A 228 -8.82 -8.05 -20.37
N GLY A 229 -8.67 -8.51 -19.12
CA GLY A 229 -8.96 -9.89 -18.75
C GLY A 229 -7.86 -10.89 -19.14
N VAL A 230 -6.82 -10.45 -19.84
CA VAL A 230 -5.79 -11.34 -20.38
C VAL A 230 -4.64 -11.47 -19.39
N CYS A 231 -4.48 -12.67 -18.87
CA CYS A 231 -3.31 -13.05 -18.09
C CYS A 231 -2.10 -13.16 -19.03
N VAL A 232 -1.11 -12.28 -18.87
CA VAL A 232 0.12 -12.30 -19.65
C VAL A 232 1.19 -13.09 -18.87
N PRO A 233 1.70 -14.22 -19.40
CA PRO A 233 2.77 -14.96 -18.74
C PRO A 233 4.02 -14.10 -18.59
N ASN A 234 4.65 -14.12 -17.41
CA ASN A 234 5.91 -13.43 -17.16
C ASN A 234 7.09 -14.17 -17.82
N LYS A 235 7.24 -14.00 -19.14
CA LYS A 235 8.27 -14.69 -19.95
C LYS A 235 9.70 -14.22 -19.64
N ASN A 236 9.87 -12.97 -19.20
CA ASN A 236 11.17 -12.34 -18.91
C ASN A 236 11.28 -12.01 -17.41
N SER A 237 11.21 -13.04 -16.57
CA SER A 237 11.28 -12.84 -15.12
C SER A 237 12.64 -12.28 -14.70
N ILE A 238 12.65 -11.16 -13.98
CA ILE A 238 13.86 -10.63 -13.32
C ILE A 238 14.40 -11.72 -12.38
N PRO A 239 15.68 -12.10 -12.38
CA PRO A 239 16.19 -13.12 -11.48
C PRO A 239 16.00 -12.71 -10.01
N LEU A 240 15.87 -13.72 -9.12
CA LEU A 240 15.85 -13.45 -7.69
C LEU A 240 17.18 -12.85 -7.24
N PRO A 241 17.17 -11.90 -6.28
CA PRO A 241 18.41 -11.38 -5.73
C PRO A 241 19.22 -12.50 -5.06
N PRO A 242 20.57 -12.40 -5.08
CA PRO A 242 21.42 -13.34 -4.36
C PRO A 242 21.03 -13.35 -2.88
N ASN A 243 21.03 -14.53 -2.25
CA ASN A 243 20.69 -14.74 -0.83
C ASN A 243 19.27 -14.31 -0.40
N ALA A 244 18.28 -14.38 -1.28
CA ALA A 244 16.88 -14.12 -0.92
C ALA A 244 16.36 -14.94 0.30
N GLU A 245 17.00 -16.07 0.66
CA GLU A 245 16.75 -16.86 1.89
C GLU A 245 17.13 -16.13 3.16
N ALA A 246 18.24 -15.39 3.14
CA ALA A 246 18.68 -14.61 4.29
C ALA A 246 17.62 -13.57 4.71
N ALA A 247 16.84 -13.08 3.75
CA ALA A 247 15.79 -12.11 3.98
C ALA A 247 14.60 -12.70 4.77
N LEU A 248 14.36 -14.02 4.66
CA LEU A 248 13.32 -14.74 5.42
C LEU A 248 13.80 -15.22 6.80
N ASN A 249 15.11 -15.26 7.04
CA ASN A 249 15.68 -15.81 8.28
C ASN A 249 15.43 -14.95 9.52
N LYS A 250 15.08 -13.67 9.35
CA LYS A 250 14.85 -12.76 10.46
C LYS A 250 13.39 -12.33 10.51
N THR A 251 12.70 -12.77 11.56
CA THR A 251 11.34 -12.34 11.84
C THR A 251 11.31 -10.96 12.49
N ARG A 252 10.42 -10.11 12.00
CA ARG A 252 10.23 -8.75 12.44
C ARG A 252 9.23 -8.71 13.60
N VAL A 253 9.73 -8.44 14.81
CA VAL A 253 8.91 -8.47 16.06
C VAL A 253 7.70 -7.54 16.00
N SER A 254 7.84 -6.36 15.37
CA SER A 254 6.71 -5.42 15.23
C SER A 254 5.58 -6.01 14.40
N SER A 255 5.89 -6.80 13.36
CA SER A 255 4.92 -7.47 12.50
C SER A 255 4.10 -8.49 13.28
N LEU A 256 4.78 -9.35 14.04
CA LEU A 256 4.13 -10.33 14.91
C LEU A 256 3.21 -9.67 15.94
N ASN A 257 3.66 -8.55 16.51
CA ASN A 257 2.83 -7.77 17.43
C ASN A 257 1.60 -7.19 16.75
N ALA A 258 1.72 -6.72 15.50
CA ALA A 258 0.62 -6.11 14.77
C ALA A 258 -0.43 -7.14 14.39
N TRP A 259 0.00 -8.32 13.91
CA TRP A 259 -0.88 -9.45 13.68
C TRP A 259 -1.60 -9.89 14.95
N ARG A 260 -0.85 -10.04 16.05
CA ARG A 260 -1.42 -10.43 17.34
C ARG A 260 -2.47 -9.42 17.81
N GLU A 261 -2.19 -8.11 17.72
CA GLU A 261 -3.15 -7.06 18.09
C GLU A 261 -4.39 -7.11 17.20
N LEU A 262 -4.22 -7.17 15.87
CA LEU A 262 -5.32 -7.22 14.91
C LEU A 262 -6.23 -8.44 15.13
N PHE A 263 -5.63 -9.63 15.22
CA PHE A 263 -6.38 -10.88 15.37
C PHE A 263 -7.04 -11.00 16.74
N SER A 264 -6.35 -10.60 17.81
CA SER A 264 -6.95 -10.58 19.15
C SER A 264 -8.12 -9.61 19.20
N TYR A 265 -7.97 -8.44 18.58
CA TYR A 265 -9.04 -7.45 18.50
C TYR A 265 -10.27 -7.98 17.75
N LEU A 266 -10.09 -8.45 16.51
CA LEU A 266 -11.18 -8.99 15.69
C LEU A 266 -11.87 -10.19 16.37
N LYS A 267 -11.09 -11.07 17.02
CA LYS A 267 -11.64 -12.18 17.80
C LYS A 267 -12.48 -11.70 18.98
N SER A 268 -12.01 -10.67 19.72
CA SER A 268 -12.77 -10.09 20.84
C SER A 268 -14.11 -9.48 20.39
N GLN A 269 -14.17 -8.99 19.15
CA GLN A 269 -15.38 -8.46 18.53
C GLN A 269 -16.25 -9.54 17.87
N ASN A 270 -15.88 -10.82 17.97
CA ASN A 270 -16.52 -11.93 17.26
C ASN A 270 -16.66 -11.66 15.75
N VAL A 271 -15.56 -11.21 15.13
CA VAL A 271 -15.43 -11.03 13.68
C VAL A 271 -14.53 -12.15 13.14
N PRO A 272 -15.04 -13.01 12.25
CA PRO A 272 -14.24 -14.04 11.59
C PRO A 272 -13.09 -13.44 10.78
N ILE A 273 -11.99 -14.18 10.70
CA ILE A 273 -10.78 -13.79 9.97
C ILE A 273 -10.41 -14.92 9.02
N LEU A 274 -10.19 -14.58 7.75
CA LEU A 274 -9.61 -15.48 6.76
C LEU A 274 -8.24 -14.94 6.36
N ALA A 275 -7.18 -15.57 6.84
CA ALA A 275 -5.83 -15.29 6.38
C ALA A 275 -5.56 -16.11 5.11
N ILE A 276 -5.29 -15.43 4.00
CA ILE A 276 -4.92 -16.05 2.74
C ILE A 276 -3.42 -15.88 2.50
N SER A 277 -2.77 -16.93 2.05
CA SER A 277 -1.40 -16.86 1.53
C SER A 277 -1.49 -16.94 0.01
N ILE A 278 -1.20 -15.83 -0.66
CA ILE A 278 -1.19 -15.79 -2.12
C ILE A 278 0.21 -16.20 -2.59
N PRO A 279 0.33 -17.23 -3.45
CA PRO A 279 1.63 -17.66 -3.96
C PRO A 279 2.37 -16.52 -4.64
N PHE A 280 3.67 -16.46 -4.41
CA PHE A 280 4.58 -15.60 -5.15
C PHE A 280 4.91 -16.22 -6.50
N ARG A 281 5.83 -15.58 -7.22
CA ARG A 281 6.36 -16.08 -8.49
C ARG A 281 6.80 -17.56 -8.37
N PRO A 282 6.50 -18.41 -9.38
CA PRO A 282 6.69 -19.86 -9.26
C PRO A 282 8.11 -20.33 -8.95
N ASP A 283 9.13 -19.61 -9.41
CA ASP A 283 10.54 -19.89 -9.13
C ASP A 283 10.95 -19.54 -7.70
N PHE A 284 10.31 -18.55 -7.08
CA PHE A 284 10.43 -18.31 -5.64
C PHE A 284 9.76 -19.47 -4.89
N GLU A 285 8.50 -19.78 -5.16
CA GLU A 285 7.80 -20.89 -4.51
C GLU A 285 8.58 -22.21 -4.58
N LYS A 286 9.21 -22.52 -5.73
CA LYS A 286 10.08 -23.69 -5.86
C LYS A 286 11.32 -23.63 -4.98
N LYS A 287 11.99 -22.48 -4.92
CA LYS A 287 13.23 -22.30 -4.17
C LYS A 287 12.98 -22.33 -2.65
N PHE A 288 11.88 -21.76 -2.19
CA PHE A 288 11.58 -21.54 -0.77
C PHE A 288 10.55 -22.50 -0.18
N ARG A 289 10.12 -23.51 -0.94
CA ARG A 289 9.13 -24.51 -0.51
C ARG A 289 9.45 -25.20 0.82
N HIS A 290 10.72 -25.25 1.20
CA HIS A 290 11.19 -25.88 2.43
C HIS A 290 11.15 -24.96 3.65
N LEU A 291 10.91 -23.66 3.45
CA LEU A 291 10.78 -22.63 4.50
C LEU A 291 9.33 -22.14 4.68
N LEU A 292 8.42 -22.51 3.78
CA LEU A 292 6.99 -22.19 3.78
C LEU A 292 6.18 -23.37 4.33
#